data_AF-A0A2V4CUT7-F1
#
_entry.id   AF-A0A2V4CUT7-F1
#
_cell.length_a   1.000
_cell.length_b   1.000
_cell.length_c   1.000
_cell.angle_alpha   90.00
_cell.angle_beta   90.00
_cell.angle_gamma   90.00
#
_symmetry.space_group_name_H-M   'P 1'
#
loop_
_entity.id
_entity.type
_entity.pdbx_description
1 polymer ?
#
loop_
_entity_poly.entity_id
_entity_poly.type
_entity_poly.pdbx_seq_one_letter_code
_entity_poly.pdbx_strand_id
1 'polypeptide(L)'
;NYVSVKDYLGQRGMEPLFFTDTEVAALGFDLHSRVYGYPIEYVIESLAPTSELDFVMLPKSKQEVYEAIQKTHIHGSPDGPWFFIIAQAAGDVHRLMGITDTSMLRPQVFAYQRGDVGIAFCGSEKQVIDAVLESLAAEDSRFWRRCDEYWNARGGSYTDGGSFIFDIVPKEGGSHELIMTNKFGTLVNTHPDGNYKIEESAMMSGFEWPEGWTPENVFESITALLPELDWSGARALLSEISSYAQEHSRKEAVELLCLMLDRKYDCGTLRRSRWLDFVEDAIYATLQHAANKPCEHYIGQLTLGHRPEPTSAEQTIVIDARPYPIEGIESLARELVALHRQGWRKFAVLHCHGHRFIGNGFGPETEDVHMDVFGSVGDYLGSGSDGMTLVMHGNGQDQIGQIHKCGTLVVHGDVGQCYGYGAKGGELFVLGNAAGRPMINSVGSPKLVVNGTALDYLAESFMAGDPLEGGGFVVINGIRINGRGEVEDLETPYPGGNLFSLSSGGAIYVRDPRRVLSDSQLNGAAFTELGQADWDVVEPLLMKNEEHFGITLARLLTIDGEIRAPAEVYRKIIPLKNKALSVEDSWAAKHD
;
A
#
# COMPACT_ATOMS: atom_id res chain seq x y z
N ASN A 1 4.81 15.22 25.09
CA ASN A 1 3.59 14.41 25.32
C ASN A 1 3.31 14.24 26.78
N TYR A 2 3.93 13.25 27.43
CA TYR A 2 3.67 12.88 28.82
C TYR A 2 3.47 14.05 29.79
N VAL A 3 4.43 14.99 29.90
CA VAL A 3 4.37 16.06 30.92
C VAL A 3 3.16 16.98 30.74
N SER A 4 2.86 17.42 29.52
CA SER A 4 1.73 18.31 29.23
C SER A 4 0.40 17.63 29.57
N VAL A 5 0.21 16.40 29.09
CA VAL A 5 -1.02 15.64 29.33
C VAL A 5 -1.17 15.29 30.82
N LYS A 6 -0.08 14.90 31.49
CA LYS A 6 -0.03 14.64 32.93
C LYS A 6 -0.42 15.87 33.74
N ASP A 7 0.13 17.06 33.43
CA ASP A 7 -0.24 18.29 34.14
C ASP A 7 -1.71 18.69 33.86
N TYR A 8 -2.17 18.52 32.61
CA TYR A 8 -3.58 18.71 32.23
C TYR A 8 -4.53 17.80 33.01
N LEU A 9 -4.17 16.52 33.21
CA LEU A 9 -4.92 15.54 33.98
C LEU A 9 -4.86 15.84 35.49
N GLY A 10 -3.70 16.22 36.02
CA GLY A 10 -3.51 16.58 37.43
C GLY A 10 -4.37 17.77 37.85
N GLN A 11 -4.51 18.78 36.98
CA GLN A 11 -5.45 19.90 37.18
C GLN A 11 -6.92 19.46 37.32
N ARG A 12 -7.24 18.22 36.90
CA ARG A 12 -8.57 17.60 36.94
C ARG A 12 -8.64 16.45 37.95
N GLY A 13 -7.64 16.32 38.81
CA GLY A 13 -7.59 15.33 39.88
C GLY A 13 -7.25 13.90 39.41
N MET A 14 -6.68 13.74 38.22
CA MET A 14 -6.20 12.47 37.70
C MET A 14 -4.68 12.46 37.65
N GLU A 15 -4.03 11.87 38.65
CA GLU A 15 -2.57 11.76 38.71
C GLU A 15 -2.11 10.39 38.16
N PRO A 16 -1.31 10.35 37.08
CA PRO A 16 -0.75 9.11 36.54
C PRO A 16 0.24 8.44 37.51
N LEU A 17 0.26 7.11 37.54
CA LEU A 17 1.07 6.27 38.44
C LEU A 17 2.17 5.48 37.71
N PHE A 18 1.97 5.13 36.45
CA PHE A 18 2.86 4.30 35.64
C PHE A 18 3.85 5.10 34.79
N PHE A 19 3.65 6.41 34.64
CA PHE A 19 4.56 7.31 33.92
C PHE A 19 4.74 6.94 32.44
N THR A 20 3.67 6.50 31.78
CA THR A 20 3.69 6.13 30.35
C THR A 20 2.74 6.98 29.51
N ASP A 21 3.05 7.14 28.22
CA ASP A 21 2.14 7.80 27.27
C ASP A 21 0.80 7.05 27.16
N THR A 22 0.81 5.72 27.28
CA THR A 22 -0.40 4.87 27.27
C THR A 22 -1.33 5.18 28.45
N GLU A 23 -0.77 5.37 29.65
CA GLU A 23 -1.58 5.69 30.83
C GLU A 23 -2.23 7.07 30.71
N VAL A 24 -1.48 8.10 30.32
CA VAL A 24 -2.05 9.44 30.18
C VAL A 24 -3.08 9.51 29.05
N ALA A 25 -2.90 8.76 27.98
CA ALA A 25 -3.89 8.63 26.92
C ALA A 25 -5.17 7.92 27.41
N ALA A 26 -5.03 6.82 28.16
CA ALA A 26 -6.17 6.10 28.73
C ALA A 26 -6.95 6.96 29.74
N LEU A 27 -6.25 7.70 30.60
CA LEU A 27 -6.86 8.64 31.55
C LEU A 27 -7.52 9.83 30.83
N GLY A 28 -6.89 10.36 29.77
CA GLY A 28 -7.48 11.40 28.93
C GLY A 28 -8.78 10.94 28.26
N PHE A 29 -8.75 9.74 27.66
CA PHE A 29 -9.93 9.12 27.06
C PHE A 29 -11.04 8.89 28.10
N ASP A 30 -10.73 8.34 29.28
CA ASP A 30 -11.69 8.11 30.36
C ASP A 30 -12.29 9.42 30.90
N LEU A 31 -11.46 10.45 31.07
CA LEU A 31 -11.90 11.78 31.47
C LEU A 31 -12.92 12.36 30.46
N HIS A 32 -12.60 12.36 29.17
CA HIS A 32 -13.48 12.94 28.15
C HIS A 32 -14.73 12.08 27.92
N SER A 33 -14.58 10.76 27.90
CA SER A 33 -15.68 9.82 27.65
C SER A 33 -16.59 9.65 28.87
N ARG A 34 -16.07 9.14 29.99
CA ARG A 34 -16.89 8.74 31.14
C ARG A 34 -17.19 9.90 32.09
N VAL A 35 -16.22 10.78 32.34
CA VAL A 35 -16.38 11.86 33.32
C VAL A 35 -17.11 13.06 32.70
N TYR A 36 -16.74 13.47 31.49
CA TYR A 36 -17.40 14.59 30.80
C TYR A 36 -18.60 14.17 29.94
N GLY A 37 -18.72 12.88 29.61
CA GLY A 37 -19.87 12.37 28.85
C GLY A 37 -19.86 12.78 27.38
N TYR A 38 -18.69 13.07 26.80
CA TYR A 38 -18.61 13.46 25.39
C TYR A 38 -19.00 12.28 24.48
N PRO A 39 -19.72 12.55 23.37
CA PRO A 39 -19.86 11.60 22.27
C PRO A 39 -18.48 11.15 21.76
N ILE A 40 -18.40 9.93 21.23
CA ILE A 40 -17.13 9.33 20.81
C ILE A 40 -16.39 10.19 19.77
N GLU A 41 -17.12 10.81 18.84
CA GLU A 41 -16.57 11.77 17.86
C GLU A 41 -15.74 12.87 18.56
N TYR A 42 -16.26 13.42 19.65
CA TYR A 42 -15.67 14.54 20.37
C TYR A 42 -14.55 14.10 21.31
N VAL A 43 -14.60 12.86 21.81
CA VAL A 43 -13.47 12.24 22.51
C VAL A 43 -12.31 12.01 21.54
N ILE A 44 -12.59 11.54 20.33
CA ILE A 44 -11.57 11.38 19.29
C ILE A 44 -11.01 12.76 18.91
N GLU A 45 -11.86 13.77 18.70
CA GLU A 45 -11.42 15.13 18.38
C GLU A 45 -10.58 15.79 19.49
N SER A 46 -10.88 15.52 20.76
CA SER A 46 -10.08 16.08 21.87
C SER A 46 -8.69 15.44 22.02
N LEU A 47 -8.49 14.25 21.46
CA LEU A 47 -7.22 13.52 21.48
C LEU A 47 -6.44 13.66 20.17
N ALA A 48 -7.13 13.63 19.03
CA ALA A 48 -6.60 13.76 17.68
C ALA A 48 -7.35 14.90 16.97
N PRO A 49 -6.93 16.16 17.22
CA PRO A 49 -7.63 17.34 16.73
C PRO A 49 -7.53 17.47 15.22
N THR A 50 -8.65 17.74 14.56
CA THR A 50 -8.72 17.97 13.12
C THR A 50 -8.13 19.34 12.77
N SER A 51 -7.12 19.39 11.92
CA SER A 51 -6.34 20.59 11.62
C SER A 51 -6.36 20.98 10.14
N GLU A 52 -5.79 22.15 9.83
CA GLU A 52 -5.46 22.60 8.47
C GLU A 52 -6.63 22.50 7.47
N LEU A 53 -6.38 21.90 6.29
CA LEU A 53 -7.36 21.77 5.22
C LEU A 53 -8.60 21.01 5.70
N ASP A 54 -8.43 19.94 6.47
CA ASP A 54 -9.55 19.14 6.94
C ASP A 54 -10.50 19.94 7.81
N PHE A 55 -9.95 20.74 8.71
CA PHE A 55 -10.78 21.61 9.53
C PHE A 55 -11.60 22.58 8.66
N VAL A 56 -11.00 23.14 7.62
CA VAL A 56 -11.68 24.07 6.70
C VAL A 56 -12.77 23.35 5.89
N MET A 57 -12.55 22.09 5.52
CA MET A 57 -13.48 21.27 4.73
C MET A 57 -14.67 20.75 5.53
N LEU A 58 -14.58 20.73 6.87
CA LEU A 58 -15.70 20.34 7.72
C LEU A 58 -16.90 21.29 7.58
N PRO A 59 -18.14 20.81 7.77
CA PRO A 59 -19.31 21.68 7.89
C PRO A 59 -19.13 22.72 9.00
N LYS A 60 -19.61 23.96 8.80
CA LYS A 60 -19.48 25.07 9.76
C LYS A 60 -19.92 24.70 11.19
N SER A 61 -21.00 23.93 11.32
CA SER A 61 -21.50 23.47 12.63
C SER A 61 -20.51 22.56 13.37
N LYS A 62 -19.70 21.77 12.64
CA LYS A 62 -18.63 20.97 13.23
C LYS A 62 -17.43 21.85 13.58
N GLN A 63 -17.06 22.80 12.71
CA GLN A 63 -15.95 23.74 12.97
C GLN A 63 -16.15 24.48 14.30
N GLU A 64 -17.35 25.00 14.57
CA GLU A 64 -17.67 25.71 15.82
C GLU A 64 -17.43 24.84 17.07
N VAL A 65 -17.88 23.58 17.04
CA VAL A 65 -17.74 22.65 18.16
C VAL A 65 -16.29 22.20 18.31
N TYR A 66 -15.63 21.85 17.21
CA TYR A 66 -14.24 21.39 17.21
C TYR A 66 -13.30 22.50 17.69
N GLU A 67 -13.52 23.75 17.27
CA GLU A 67 -12.76 24.89 17.78
C GLU A 67 -12.88 25.04 19.30
N ALA A 68 -14.08 24.84 19.86
CA ALA A 68 -14.29 24.87 21.30
C ALA A 68 -13.59 23.72 22.03
N ILE A 69 -13.66 22.50 21.47
CA ILE A 69 -12.97 21.31 21.99
C ILE A 69 -11.46 21.55 21.99
N GLN A 70 -10.89 21.95 20.85
CA GLN A 70 -9.46 22.19 20.68
C GLN A 70 -8.97 23.28 21.65
N LYS A 71 -9.63 24.44 21.72
CA LYS A 71 -9.27 25.51 22.68
C LYS A 71 -9.26 25.04 24.14
N THR A 72 -10.11 24.08 24.49
CA THR A 72 -10.24 23.57 25.86
C THR A 72 -9.24 22.45 26.16
N HIS A 73 -8.97 21.59 25.19
CA HIS A 73 -8.31 20.30 25.41
C HIS A 73 -6.94 20.16 24.72
N ILE A 74 -6.47 21.14 23.94
CA ILE A 74 -5.20 21.01 23.18
C ILE A 74 -4.00 20.64 24.07
N HIS A 75 -3.94 21.14 25.31
CA HIS A 75 -2.86 20.80 26.25
C HIS A 75 -2.93 19.36 26.80
N GLY A 76 -4.10 18.73 26.70
CA GLY A 76 -4.35 17.34 27.02
C GLY A 76 -4.29 16.40 25.81
N SER A 77 -4.09 16.94 24.60
CA SER A 77 -3.84 16.17 23.39
C SER A 77 -2.38 15.70 23.38
N PRO A 78 -2.10 14.41 23.11
CA PRO A 78 -0.73 13.98 22.82
C PRO A 78 -0.22 14.63 21.53
N ASP A 79 1.06 14.98 21.52
CA ASP A 79 1.78 15.61 20.40
C ASP A 79 2.73 14.58 19.75
N GLY A 80 3.29 14.84 18.58
CA GLY A 80 4.15 13.88 17.87
C GLY A 80 3.43 12.63 17.37
N PRO A 81 4.16 11.65 16.82
CA PRO A 81 3.51 10.55 16.14
C PRO A 81 3.11 9.43 17.11
N TRP A 82 1.82 9.09 17.10
CA TRP A 82 1.27 8.07 17.98
C TRP A 82 0.05 7.42 17.34
N PHE A 83 -0.17 6.17 17.70
CA PHE A 83 -1.36 5.42 17.34
C PHE A 83 -1.84 4.65 18.57
N PHE A 84 -3.09 4.87 18.97
CA PHE A 84 -3.74 4.18 20.07
C PHE A 84 -4.80 3.23 19.55
N ILE A 85 -4.69 1.98 19.99
CA ILE A 85 -5.75 0.98 19.90
C ILE A 85 -6.46 0.95 21.24
N ILE A 86 -7.73 1.34 21.26
CA ILE A 86 -8.53 1.41 22.49
C ILE A 86 -9.58 0.32 22.45
N ALA A 87 -9.52 -0.58 23.43
CA ALA A 87 -10.56 -1.56 23.70
C ALA A 87 -11.44 -1.06 24.86
N GLN A 88 -12.76 -1.07 24.66
CA GLN A 88 -13.73 -0.56 25.62
C GLN A 88 -14.90 -1.53 25.78
N ALA A 89 -15.33 -1.77 27.02
CA ALA A 89 -16.64 -2.36 27.31
C ALA A 89 -17.65 -1.23 27.56
N ALA A 90 -18.56 -1.02 26.62
CA ALA A 90 -19.59 0.01 26.67
C ALA A 90 -20.96 -0.64 26.96
N GLY A 91 -21.19 -1.00 28.22
CA GLY A 91 -22.31 -1.86 28.60
C GLY A 91 -22.11 -3.27 28.03
N ASP A 92 -23.09 -3.76 27.27
CA ASP A 92 -23.02 -5.07 26.61
C ASP A 92 -22.33 -5.02 25.23
N VAL A 93 -21.88 -3.84 24.78
CA VAL A 93 -21.13 -3.68 23.53
C VAL A 93 -19.64 -3.77 23.81
N HIS A 94 -18.93 -4.65 23.09
CA HIS A 94 -17.48 -4.68 23.09
C HIS A 94 -16.94 -3.90 21.90
N ARG A 95 -16.13 -2.89 22.17
CA ARG A 95 -15.65 -1.92 21.19
C ARG A 95 -14.14 -1.98 21.05
N LEU A 96 -13.66 -1.92 19.81
CA LEU A 96 -12.28 -1.61 19.46
C LEU A 96 -12.26 -0.33 18.61
N MET A 97 -11.28 0.55 18.81
CA MET A 97 -11.12 1.73 17.95
C MET A 97 -9.63 2.04 17.74
N GLY A 98 -9.32 2.51 16.53
CA GLY A 98 -8.00 3.05 16.18
C GLY A 98 -8.05 4.57 16.11
N ILE A 99 -7.15 5.24 16.83
CA ILE A 99 -6.98 6.69 16.80
C ILE A 99 -5.51 6.99 16.57
N THR A 100 -5.22 7.87 15.63
CA THR A 100 -3.85 8.31 15.32
C THR A 100 -3.80 9.82 15.20
N ASP A 101 -2.61 10.38 15.31
CA ASP A 101 -2.34 11.80 15.16
C ASP A 101 -2.49 12.29 13.70
N THR A 102 -2.59 13.60 13.50
CA THR A 102 -2.75 14.18 12.16
C THR A 102 -1.47 14.17 11.33
N SER A 103 -0.29 14.09 11.97
CA SER A 103 1.00 14.07 11.24
C SER A 103 1.29 12.72 10.60
N MET A 104 0.56 11.66 11.01
CA MET A 104 0.56 10.34 10.38
C MET A 104 1.94 9.69 10.23
N LEU A 105 2.94 10.07 11.04
CA LEU A 105 4.24 9.38 10.99
C LEU A 105 4.14 7.95 11.55
N ARG A 106 3.00 7.60 12.17
CA ARG A 106 2.60 6.22 12.47
C ARG A 106 1.33 5.89 11.68
N PRO A 107 1.42 5.11 10.59
CA PRO A 107 0.22 4.69 9.87
C PRO A 107 -0.64 3.79 10.77
N GLN A 108 -1.93 3.79 10.47
CA GLN A 108 -2.88 2.82 11.01
C GLN A 108 -3.53 2.13 9.84
N VAL A 109 -3.60 0.81 9.94
CA VAL A 109 -4.23 -0.06 8.95
C VAL A 109 -5.46 -0.67 9.60
N PHE A 110 -6.57 -0.55 8.89
CA PHE A 110 -7.80 -1.23 9.23
C PHE A 110 -8.09 -2.29 8.17
N ALA A 111 -8.73 -3.36 8.60
CA ALA A 111 -9.13 -4.43 7.70
C ALA A 111 -10.34 -5.18 8.24
N TYR A 112 -11.07 -5.87 7.37
CA TYR A 112 -12.13 -6.79 7.78
C TYR A 112 -12.21 -8.03 6.87
N GLN A 113 -12.71 -9.13 7.43
CA GLN A 113 -13.07 -10.33 6.69
C GLN A 113 -14.46 -10.80 7.12
N ARG A 114 -15.29 -11.20 6.15
CA ARG A 114 -16.66 -11.64 6.39
C ARG A 114 -16.94 -12.96 5.69
N GLY A 115 -17.03 -14.00 6.49
CA GLY A 115 -17.48 -15.34 6.08
C GLY A 115 -18.57 -15.83 7.02
N ASP A 116 -18.40 -17.06 7.53
CA ASP A 116 -19.30 -17.61 8.55
C ASP A 116 -19.25 -16.81 9.87
N VAL A 117 -18.15 -16.11 10.11
CA VAL A 117 -17.97 -15.12 11.18
C VAL A 117 -17.36 -13.86 10.56
N GLY A 118 -17.71 -12.70 11.12
CA GLY A 118 -17.06 -11.43 10.81
C GLY A 118 -15.93 -11.15 11.78
N ILE A 119 -14.78 -10.71 11.25
CA ILE A 119 -13.63 -10.25 12.03
C ILE A 119 -13.13 -8.93 11.45
N ALA A 120 -12.64 -8.05 12.31
CA ALA A 120 -12.00 -6.81 11.91
C ALA A 120 -10.74 -6.56 12.71
N PHE A 121 -9.83 -5.81 12.10
CA PHE A 121 -8.50 -5.57 12.59
C PHE A 121 -8.19 -4.08 12.60
N CYS A 122 -7.38 -3.69 13.57
CA CYS A 122 -6.79 -2.38 13.71
C CYS A 122 -5.35 -2.60 14.13
N GLY A 123 -4.40 -2.20 13.29
CA GLY A 123 -2.98 -2.44 13.49
C GLY A 123 -2.13 -1.30 12.96
N SER A 124 -0.86 -1.27 13.31
CA SER A 124 0.11 -0.31 12.80
C SER A 124 0.51 -0.61 11.35
N GLU A 125 0.51 -1.89 10.97
CA GLU A 125 0.89 -2.34 9.63
C GLU A 125 0.04 -3.53 9.17
N LYS A 126 -0.12 -3.66 7.85
CA LYS A 126 -0.88 -4.74 7.22
C LYS A 126 -0.29 -6.13 7.49
N GLN A 127 1.03 -6.24 7.59
CA GLN A 127 1.79 -7.47 7.78
C GLN A 127 1.38 -8.16 9.09
N VAL A 128 1.11 -7.38 10.14
CA VAL A 128 0.64 -7.92 11.42
C VAL A 128 -0.76 -8.52 11.28
N ILE A 129 -1.63 -7.89 10.48
CA ILE A 129 -2.98 -8.40 10.19
C ILE A 129 -2.89 -9.70 9.39
N ASP A 130 -2.06 -9.72 8.35
CA ASP A 130 -1.85 -10.90 7.51
C ASP A 130 -1.27 -12.07 8.33
N ALA A 131 -0.34 -11.78 9.25
CA ALA A 131 0.21 -12.77 10.18
C ALA A 131 -0.85 -13.41 11.08
N VAL A 132 -1.75 -12.59 11.62
CA VAL A 132 -2.85 -13.08 12.46
C VAL A 132 -3.80 -13.93 11.63
N LEU A 133 -4.14 -13.52 10.41
CA LEU A 133 -5.01 -14.30 9.54
C LEU A 133 -4.37 -15.61 9.06
N GLU A 134 -3.07 -15.63 8.81
CA GLU A 134 -2.32 -16.84 8.48
C GLU A 134 -2.42 -17.86 9.64
N SER A 135 -2.18 -17.41 10.87
CA SER A 135 -2.32 -18.25 12.06
C SER A 135 -3.77 -18.71 12.26
N LEU A 136 -4.75 -17.83 12.10
CA LEU A 136 -6.16 -18.17 12.27
C LEU A 136 -6.65 -19.16 11.22
N ALA A 137 -6.30 -18.96 9.95
CA ALA A 137 -6.72 -19.84 8.85
C ALA A 137 -6.12 -21.25 8.96
N ALA A 138 -4.95 -21.39 9.60
CA ALA A 138 -4.34 -22.68 9.88
C ALA A 138 -5.09 -23.49 10.95
N GLU A 139 -5.77 -22.83 11.88
CA GLU A 139 -6.44 -23.46 13.02
C GLU A 139 -7.97 -23.51 12.89
N ASP A 140 -8.56 -22.61 12.10
CA ASP A 140 -10.01 -22.44 11.98
C ASP A 140 -10.43 -22.17 10.52
N SER A 141 -11.13 -23.15 9.94
CA SER A 141 -11.60 -23.15 8.55
C SER A 141 -12.58 -22.03 8.20
N ARG A 142 -13.13 -21.32 9.20
CA ARG A 142 -14.02 -20.17 8.97
C ARG A 142 -13.26 -18.96 8.39
N PHE A 143 -11.94 -18.91 8.56
CA PHE A 143 -11.08 -17.83 8.08
C PHE A 143 -10.22 -18.25 6.88
N TRP A 144 -9.65 -17.25 6.21
CA TRP A 144 -8.57 -17.40 5.23
C TRP A 144 -7.52 -16.30 5.40
N ARG A 145 -6.38 -16.46 4.73
CA ARG A 145 -5.18 -15.64 4.94
C ARG A 145 -5.30 -14.20 4.45
N ARG A 146 -6.38 -13.84 3.73
CA ARG A 146 -6.55 -12.54 3.10
C ARG A 146 -7.83 -11.85 3.57
N CYS A 147 -7.75 -10.62 4.09
CA CYS A 147 -8.95 -9.82 4.34
C CYS A 147 -9.68 -9.49 3.04
N ASP A 148 -10.96 -9.16 3.17
CA ASP A 148 -11.77 -8.64 2.06
C ASP A 148 -11.31 -7.25 1.64
N GLU A 149 -10.92 -6.43 2.60
CA GLU A 149 -10.47 -5.07 2.38
C GLU A 149 -9.43 -4.66 3.43
N TYR A 150 -8.48 -3.83 3.00
CA TYR A 150 -7.51 -3.13 3.83
C TYR A 150 -7.56 -1.67 3.45
N TRP A 151 -7.46 -0.77 4.42
CA TRP A 151 -7.30 0.65 4.12
C TRP A 151 -6.49 1.36 5.21
N ASN A 152 -5.83 2.43 4.80
CA ASN A 152 -5.21 3.39 5.69
C ASN A 152 -6.16 4.57 5.88
N ALA A 153 -6.07 5.24 7.03
CA ALA A 153 -6.84 6.46 7.25
C ALA A 153 -5.99 7.54 7.90
N ARG A 154 -6.10 8.77 7.39
CA ARG A 154 -5.37 9.94 7.89
C ARG A 154 -6.09 10.53 9.10
N GLY A 155 -5.42 10.57 10.25
CA GLY A 155 -5.94 11.17 11.49
C GLY A 155 -6.50 12.57 11.24
N GLY A 156 -7.71 12.83 11.72
CA GLY A 156 -8.38 14.12 11.53
C GLY A 156 -8.92 14.37 10.12
N SER A 157 -9.00 13.36 9.24
CA SER A 157 -9.56 13.54 7.88
C SER A 157 -10.99 14.13 7.91
N TYR A 158 -11.32 15.07 7.01
CA TYR A 158 -12.68 15.59 6.91
C TYR A 158 -13.69 14.58 6.32
N THR A 159 -13.21 13.51 5.67
CA THR A 159 -14.05 12.49 5.01
C THR A 159 -14.58 11.46 6.00
N ASP A 160 -13.71 10.95 6.88
CA ASP A 160 -14.01 9.85 7.81
C ASP A 160 -13.47 10.09 9.23
N GLY A 161 -12.76 11.19 9.45
CA GLY A 161 -12.16 11.56 10.72
C GLY A 161 -10.86 10.83 11.03
N GLY A 162 -10.38 9.94 10.16
CA GLY A 162 -9.19 9.16 10.39
C GLY A 162 -9.30 8.19 11.56
N SER A 163 -10.50 7.73 11.89
CA SER A 163 -10.71 6.82 13.00
C SER A 163 -11.91 5.94 12.72
N PHE A 164 -11.76 4.65 13.04
CA PHE A 164 -12.79 3.64 12.81
C PHE A 164 -13.06 2.89 14.11
N ILE A 165 -14.35 2.67 14.36
CA ILE A 165 -14.90 2.03 15.55
C ILE A 165 -15.52 0.70 15.14
N PHE A 166 -15.09 -0.37 15.80
CA PHE A 166 -15.54 -1.75 15.60
C PHE A 166 -16.35 -2.17 16.83
N ASP A 167 -17.66 -2.24 16.69
CA ASP A 167 -18.59 -2.62 17.76
C ASP A 167 -19.06 -4.06 17.56
N ILE A 168 -18.92 -4.88 18.59
CA ILE A 168 -19.56 -6.18 18.71
C ILE A 168 -20.84 -5.98 19.52
N VAL A 169 -21.98 -5.97 18.83
CA VAL A 169 -23.29 -5.67 19.39
C VAL A 169 -24.09 -6.96 19.60
N PRO A 170 -24.61 -7.23 20.81
CA PRO A 170 -25.47 -8.39 21.05
C PRO A 170 -26.82 -8.24 20.34
N LYS A 171 -27.37 -9.36 19.85
CA LYS A 171 -28.70 -9.46 19.23
C LYS A 171 -29.65 -10.23 20.14
N GLU A 172 -30.96 -10.01 19.94
CA GLU A 172 -32.04 -10.67 20.71
C GLU A 172 -32.00 -12.21 20.68
N GLY A 173 -31.24 -12.81 19.75
CA GLY A 173 -31.02 -14.26 19.65
C GLY A 173 -29.74 -14.79 20.32
N GLY A 174 -28.99 -13.96 21.06
CA GLY A 174 -27.72 -14.35 21.70
C GLY A 174 -26.51 -14.37 20.75
N SER A 175 -26.71 -14.11 19.46
CA SER A 175 -25.63 -13.86 18.50
C SER A 175 -25.06 -12.44 18.67
N HIS A 176 -23.88 -12.20 18.13
CA HIS A 176 -23.27 -10.88 18.08
C HIS A 176 -23.11 -10.42 16.62
N GLU A 177 -23.26 -9.13 16.39
CA GLU A 177 -23.01 -8.50 15.09
C GLU A 177 -21.83 -7.54 15.23
N LEU A 178 -20.87 -7.68 14.31
CA LEU A 178 -19.82 -6.68 14.11
C LEU A 178 -20.40 -5.52 13.30
N ILE A 179 -20.39 -4.30 13.84
CA ILE A 179 -20.79 -3.06 13.19
C ILE A 179 -19.56 -2.14 13.14
N MET A 180 -19.34 -1.51 12.00
CA MET A 180 -18.20 -0.64 11.78
C MET A 180 -18.64 0.76 11.39
N THR A 181 -18.13 1.77 12.10
CA THR A 181 -18.41 3.18 11.82
C THR A 181 -17.12 3.99 11.77
N ASN A 182 -17.13 5.09 11.04
CA ASN A 182 -16.06 6.08 11.10
C ASN A 182 -16.28 7.07 12.27
N LYS A 183 -15.36 8.03 12.47
CA LYS A 183 -15.43 9.04 13.55
C LYS A 183 -16.76 9.79 13.60
N PHE A 184 -17.39 10.00 12.44
CA PHE A 184 -18.65 10.73 12.29
C PHE A 184 -19.89 9.85 12.47
N GLY A 185 -19.72 8.58 12.82
CA GLY A 185 -20.82 7.61 12.97
C GLY A 185 -21.38 7.09 11.64
N THR A 186 -20.72 7.35 10.51
CA THR A 186 -21.13 6.81 9.22
C THR A 186 -20.76 5.34 9.15
N LEU A 187 -21.70 4.49 8.75
CA LEU A 187 -21.47 3.05 8.58
C LEU A 187 -20.47 2.79 7.47
N VAL A 188 -19.49 1.94 7.76
CA VAL A 188 -18.58 1.39 6.75
C VAL A 188 -19.24 0.16 6.13
N ASN A 189 -19.24 0.08 4.80
CA ASN A 189 -19.70 -1.13 4.14
C ASN A 189 -18.73 -2.28 4.48
N THR A 190 -19.25 -3.30 5.15
CA THR A 190 -18.49 -4.47 5.55
C THR A 190 -19.21 -5.75 5.12
N HIS A 191 -19.98 -5.68 4.03
CA HIS A 191 -20.66 -6.82 3.44
C HIS A 191 -20.20 -6.93 1.99
N PRO A 192 -19.01 -7.52 1.78
CA PRO A 192 -18.44 -7.59 0.45
C PRO A 192 -19.27 -8.57 -0.42
N ASP A 193 -19.16 -8.50 -1.74
CA ASP A 193 -19.93 -9.34 -2.68
C ASP A 193 -19.27 -10.68 -3.01
N GLY A 194 -20.07 -11.71 -3.35
CA GLY A 194 -19.57 -13.01 -3.78
C GLY A 194 -19.68 -14.13 -2.74
N ASN A 195 -19.66 -15.37 -3.22
CA ASN A 195 -19.73 -16.59 -2.45
C ASN A 195 -18.34 -16.94 -1.90
N TYR A 196 -18.22 -17.05 -0.57
CA TYR A 196 -16.99 -17.49 0.10
C TYR A 196 -17.00 -18.99 0.44
N LYS A 197 -18.11 -19.69 0.21
CA LYS A 197 -18.26 -21.12 0.52
C LYS A 197 -17.68 -21.95 -0.60
N ILE A 198 -16.56 -22.61 -0.31
CA ILE A 198 -15.82 -23.44 -1.26
C ILE A 198 -16.57 -24.74 -1.52
N GLU A 199 -16.51 -25.18 -2.78
CA GLU A 199 -17.08 -26.44 -3.26
C GLU A 199 -15.97 -27.43 -3.67
N GLU A 200 -16.34 -28.69 -3.87
CA GLU A 200 -15.42 -29.69 -4.43
C GLU A 200 -15.04 -29.32 -5.87
N SER A 201 -13.78 -29.52 -6.24
CA SER A 201 -13.31 -29.23 -7.59
C SER A 201 -14.00 -30.13 -8.62
N ALA A 202 -14.41 -29.54 -9.74
CA ALA A 202 -14.87 -30.30 -10.89
C ALA A 202 -13.70 -31.06 -11.53
N MET A 203 -14.01 -32.00 -12.44
CA MET A 203 -13.00 -32.67 -13.25
C MET A 203 -12.35 -31.75 -14.29
N MET A 204 -13.09 -30.78 -14.80
CA MET A 204 -12.68 -29.83 -15.83
C MET A 204 -13.26 -28.46 -15.47
N SER A 205 -12.52 -27.39 -15.80
CA SER A 205 -12.97 -26.01 -15.64
C SER A 205 -14.02 -25.59 -16.66
N GLY A 206 -14.05 -26.27 -17.81
CA GLY A 206 -14.80 -25.84 -18.99
C GLY A 206 -14.06 -24.80 -19.84
N PHE A 207 -12.86 -24.38 -19.46
CA PHE A 207 -12.01 -23.52 -20.26
C PHE A 207 -11.35 -24.32 -21.40
N GLU A 208 -11.53 -23.84 -22.63
CA GLU A 208 -10.89 -24.42 -23.81
C GLU A 208 -9.49 -23.83 -23.99
N TRP A 209 -8.46 -24.57 -23.57
CA TRP A 209 -7.06 -24.15 -23.69
C TRP A 209 -6.61 -24.09 -25.17
N PRO A 210 -6.25 -22.89 -25.69
CA PRO A 210 -5.76 -22.77 -27.07
C PRO A 210 -4.38 -23.43 -27.25
N GLU A 211 -4.11 -23.99 -28.43
CA GLU A 211 -2.76 -24.49 -28.73
C GLU A 211 -1.74 -23.34 -28.78
N GLY A 212 -0.58 -23.51 -28.13
CA GLY A 212 0.52 -22.53 -28.17
C GLY A 212 0.19 -21.20 -27.50
N TRP A 213 -0.63 -21.22 -26.45
CA TRP A 213 -1.01 -20.02 -25.72
C TRP A 213 0.17 -19.33 -25.03
N THR A 214 0.05 -18.01 -24.83
CA THR A 214 0.95 -17.22 -23.96
C THR A 214 0.16 -16.67 -22.78
N PRO A 215 0.80 -16.46 -21.60
CA PRO A 215 0.13 -15.99 -20.40
C PRO A 215 -0.79 -14.78 -20.63
N GLU A 216 -0.33 -13.79 -21.40
CA GLU A 216 -1.07 -12.56 -21.68
C GLU A 216 -2.35 -12.82 -22.47
N ASN A 217 -2.29 -13.68 -23.49
CA ASN A 217 -3.41 -13.95 -24.38
C ASN A 217 -4.51 -14.79 -23.68
N VAL A 218 -4.12 -15.80 -22.90
CA VAL A 218 -5.13 -16.61 -22.17
C VAL A 218 -5.63 -15.92 -20.92
N PHE A 219 -4.87 -14.99 -20.32
CA PHE A 219 -5.35 -14.23 -19.18
C PHE A 219 -6.64 -13.45 -19.50
N GLU A 220 -6.72 -12.80 -20.67
CA GLU A 220 -7.94 -12.13 -21.12
C GLU A 220 -9.11 -13.10 -21.30
N SER A 221 -8.85 -14.28 -21.87
CA SER A 221 -9.89 -15.31 -22.09
C SER A 221 -10.38 -15.92 -20.77
N ILE A 222 -9.47 -16.17 -19.82
CA ILE A 222 -9.78 -16.68 -18.48
C ILE A 222 -10.60 -15.66 -17.71
N THR A 223 -10.20 -14.39 -17.71
CA THR A 223 -10.93 -13.34 -16.98
C THR A 223 -12.29 -13.04 -17.59
N ALA A 224 -12.50 -13.29 -18.88
CA ALA A 224 -13.82 -13.26 -19.50
C ALA A 224 -14.72 -14.43 -19.06
N LEU A 225 -14.16 -15.63 -18.86
CA LEU A 225 -14.90 -16.82 -18.40
C LEU A 225 -15.16 -16.83 -16.89
N LEU A 226 -14.22 -16.30 -16.10
CA LEU A 226 -14.25 -16.42 -14.64
C LEU A 226 -15.57 -15.97 -13.99
N PRO A 227 -16.27 -14.91 -14.45
CA PRO A 227 -17.56 -14.55 -13.89
C PRO A 227 -18.67 -15.60 -14.05
N GLU A 228 -18.52 -16.50 -15.01
CA GLU A 228 -19.45 -17.61 -15.28
C GLU A 228 -19.12 -18.86 -14.46
N LEU A 229 -17.93 -18.93 -13.84
CA LEU A 229 -17.50 -20.07 -13.05
C LEU A 229 -18.03 -20.01 -11.61
N ASP A 230 -18.41 -21.18 -11.10
CA ASP A 230 -18.56 -21.42 -9.67
C ASP A 230 -17.23 -21.85 -9.04
N TRP A 231 -17.25 -22.15 -7.74
CA TRP A 231 -16.05 -22.63 -7.03
C TRP A 231 -15.51 -23.95 -7.59
N SER A 232 -16.40 -24.82 -8.08
CA SER A 232 -16.03 -26.12 -8.62
C SER A 232 -15.19 -25.96 -9.89
N GLY A 233 -15.67 -25.14 -10.83
CA GLY A 233 -14.98 -24.83 -12.08
C GLY A 233 -13.72 -23.99 -11.88
N ALA A 234 -13.75 -22.99 -11.00
CA ALA A 234 -12.60 -22.13 -10.73
C ALA A 234 -11.42 -22.89 -10.09
N ARG A 235 -11.71 -23.87 -9.22
CA ARG A 235 -10.67 -24.76 -8.66
C ARG A 235 -10.14 -25.76 -9.68
N ALA A 236 -11.00 -26.23 -10.58
CA ALA A 236 -10.56 -27.07 -11.70
C ALA A 236 -9.60 -26.29 -12.62
N LEU A 237 -9.87 -25.00 -12.86
CA LEU A 237 -8.99 -24.13 -13.66
C LEU A 237 -7.58 -24.03 -13.05
N LEU A 238 -7.47 -23.78 -11.74
CA LEU A 238 -6.17 -23.75 -11.06
C LEU A 238 -5.45 -25.11 -11.10
N SER A 239 -6.21 -26.20 -11.05
CA SER A 239 -5.69 -27.57 -11.16
C SER A 239 -5.16 -27.88 -12.56
N GLU A 240 -5.83 -27.38 -13.60
CA GLU A 240 -5.38 -27.47 -14.99
C GLU A 240 -4.08 -26.68 -15.21
N ILE A 241 -4.00 -25.44 -14.70
CA ILE A 241 -2.76 -24.64 -14.73
C ILE A 241 -1.61 -25.37 -14.01
N SER A 242 -1.91 -25.96 -12.85
CA SER A 242 -0.92 -26.73 -12.07
C SER A 242 -0.46 -28.00 -12.79
N SER A 243 -1.34 -28.65 -13.55
CA SER A 243 -0.99 -29.80 -14.40
C SER A 243 -0.12 -29.37 -15.57
N TYR A 244 -0.48 -28.26 -16.24
CA TYR A 244 0.32 -27.67 -17.31
C TYR A 244 1.74 -27.34 -16.84
N ALA A 245 1.89 -26.77 -15.64
CA ALA A 245 3.19 -26.45 -15.05
C ALA A 245 4.10 -27.68 -14.86
N GLN A 246 3.51 -28.87 -14.66
CA GLN A 246 4.25 -30.11 -14.41
C GLN A 246 4.60 -30.87 -15.68
N GLU A 247 3.74 -30.78 -16.70
CA GLU A 247 3.80 -31.54 -17.94
C GLU A 247 4.44 -30.75 -19.09
N HIS A 248 4.30 -29.43 -19.10
CA HIS A 248 4.72 -28.55 -20.19
C HIS A 248 5.68 -27.46 -19.72
N SER A 249 5.19 -26.35 -19.19
CA SER A 249 6.01 -25.19 -18.85
C SER A 249 5.63 -24.59 -17.50
N ARG A 250 6.54 -24.72 -16.53
CA ARG A 250 6.40 -24.07 -15.22
C ARG A 250 6.42 -22.55 -15.34
N LYS A 251 7.22 -22.02 -16.26
CA LYS A 251 7.40 -20.57 -16.44
C LYS A 251 6.10 -19.91 -16.87
N GLU A 252 5.49 -20.39 -17.94
CA GLU A 252 4.23 -19.83 -18.45
C GLU A 252 3.09 -19.98 -17.43
N ALA A 253 3.03 -21.09 -16.70
CA ALA A 253 2.05 -21.26 -15.64
C ALA A 253 2.24 -20.26 -14.49
N VAL A 254 3.47 -20.02 -14.05
CA VAL A 254 3.78 -19.03 -13.00
C VAL A 254 3.47 -17.62 -13.48
N GLU A 255 3.88 -17.25 -14.70
CA GLU A 255 3.58 -15.93 -15.29
C GLU A 255 2.06 -15.69 -15.38
N LEU A 256 1.29 -16.70 -15.81
CA LEU A 256 -0.17 -16.62 -15.84
C LEU A 256 -0.76 -16.46 -14.43
N LEU A 257 -0.30 -17.24 -13.46
CA LEU A 257 -0.77 -17.13 -12.08
C LEU A 257 -0.41 -15.77 -11.46
N CYS A 258 0.76 -15.21 -11.76
CA CYS A 258 1.13 -13.85 -11.35
C CYS A 258 0.19 -12.80 -11.96
N LEU A 259 -0.14 -12.89 -13.25
CA LEU A 259 -1.15 -12.05 -13.87
C LEU A 259 -2.50 -12.17 -13.13
N MET A 260 -2.92 -13.39 -12.78
CA MET A 260 -4.14 -13.63 -12.01
C MET A 260 -4.06 -13.10 -10.57
N LEU A 261 -2.89 -13.03 -9.94
CA LEU A 261 -2.73 -12.46 -8.60
C LEU A 261 -2.77 -10.93 -8.62
N ASP A 262 -2.05 -10.34 -9.58
CA ASP A 262 -1.70 -8.93 -9.58
C ASP A 262 -2.72 -8.04 -10.30
N ARG A 263 -3.30 -8.54 -11.39
CA ARG A 263 -4.33 -7.81 -12.15
C ARG A 263 -5.63 -7.75 -11.37
N LYS A 264 -6.41 -6.72 -11.64
CA LYS A 264 -7.77 -6.56 -11.11
C LYS A 264 -8.75 -6.90 -12.23
N TYR A 265 -9.67 -7.81 -11.95
CA TYR A 265 -10.64 -8.34 -12.90
C TYR A 265 -11.88 -8.83 -12.14
N ASP A 266 -12.99 -8.98 -12.86
CA ASP A 266 -14.24 -9.47 -12.29
C ASP A 266 -14.14 -10.95 -11.93
N CYS A 267 -14.39 -11.26 -10.66
CA CYS A 267 -14.42 -12.63 -10.14
C CYS A 267 -15.85 -13.21 -10.16
N GLY A 268 -16.82 -12.45 -10.68
CA GLY A 268 -18.25 -12.78 -10.72
C GLY A 268 -18.79 -13.20 -9.35
N THR A 269 -19.20 -14.46 -9.25
CA THR A 269 -19.79 -14.97 -8.02
C THR A 269 -18.77 -15.39 -6.97
N LEU A 270 -17.47 -15.43 -7.28
CA LEU A 270 -16.44 -15.85 -6.34
C LEU A 270 -16.08 -14.72 -5.38
N ARG A 271 -15.95 -15.04 -4.09
CA ARG A 271 -15.36 -14.14 -3.10
C ARG A 271 -13.91 -13.83 -3.51
N ARG A 272 -13.65 -12.59 -3.95
CA ARG A 272 -12.33 -12.17 -4.46
C ARG A 272 -11.16 -12.46 -3.51
N SER A 273 -11.28 -12.09 -2.24
CA SER A 273 -10.22 -12.31 -1.24
C SER A 273 -9.86 -13.79 -1.09
N ARG A 274 -10.88 -14.67 -1.10
CA ARG A 274 -10.72 -16.12 -1.06
C ARG A 274 -10.18 -16.69 -2.38
N TRP A 275 -10.60 -16.15 -3.52
CA TRP A 275 -10.10 -16.57 -4.82
C TRP A 275 -8.60 -16.30 -4.95
N LEU A 276 -8.16 -15.08 -4.59
CA LEU A 276 -6.75 -14.71 -4.62
C LEU A 276 -5.91 -15.52 -3.63
N ASP A 277 -6.48 -15.95 -2.50
CA ASP A 277 -5.82 -16.87 -1.56
C ASP A 277 -5.48 -18.22 -2.24
N PHE A 278 -6.37 -18.74 -3.08
CA PHE A 278 -6.11 -19.96 -3.86
C PHE A 278 -5.13 -19.74 -5.02
N VAL A 279 -5.18 -18.59 -5.69
CA VAL A 279 -4.22 -18.24 -6.76
C VAL A 279 -2.81 -18.16 -6.18
N GLU A 280 -2.64 -17.50 -5.04
CA GLU A 280 -1.35 -17.41 -4.34
C GLU A 280 -0.84 -18.79 -3.88
N ASP A 281 -1.72 -19.66 -3.37
CA ASP A 281 -1.35 -21.05 -3.07
C ASP A 281 -0.89 -21.83 -4.31
N ALA A 282 -1.53 -21.63 -5.46
CA ALA A 282 -1.12 -22.27 -6.71
C ALA A 282 0.27 -21.79 -7.15
N ILE A 283 0.59 -20.50 -6.99
CA ILE A 283 1.94 -19.95 -7.25
C ILE A 283 2.96 -20.65 -6.34
N TYR A 284 2.70 -20.66 -5.03
CA TYR A 284 3.61 -21.24 -4.05
C TYR A 284 3.85 -22.73 -4.30
N ALA A 285 2.79 -23.51 -4.52
CA ALA A 285 2.92 -24.93 -4.81
C ALA A 285 3.72 -25.17 -6.10
N THR A 286 3.45 -24.40 -7.15
CA THR A 286 4.12 -24.53 -8.45
C THR A 286 5.61 -24.20 -8.37
N LEU A 287 5.98 -23.11 -7.69
CA LEU A 287 7.37 -22.68 -7.54
C LEU A 287 8.14 -23.56 -6.55
N GLN A 288 7.55 -23.95 -5.42
CA GLN A 288 8.21 -24.84 -4.45
C GLN A 288 8.52 -26.23 -5.03
N HIS A 289 7.72 -26.69 -6.00
CA HIS A 289 8.02 -27.94 -6.70
C HIS A 289 9.39 -27.93 -7.42
N ALA A 290 9.95 -26.74 -7.71
CA ALA A 290 11.29 -26.59 -8.29
C ALA A 290 12.43 -27.11 -7.39
N ALA A 291 12.22 -27.25 -6.08
CA ALA A 291 13.19 -27.89 -5.19
C ALA A 291 13.32 -29.40 -5.49
N ASN A 292 12.20 -30.06 -5.76
CA ASN A 292 12.16 -31.51 -6.00
C ASN A 292 12.31 -31.88 -7.48
N LYS A 293 11.82 -31.02 -8.39
CA LYS A 293 11.86 -31.21 -9.85
C LYS A 293 12.34 -29.90 -10.51
N PRO A 294 13.66 -29.59 -10.46
CA PRO A 294 14.19 -28.41 -11.14
C PRO A 294 13.97 -28.51 -12.66
N CYS A 295 13.95 -27.36 -13.31
CA CYS A 295 13.83 -27.23 -14.77
C CYS A 295 14.79 -26.15 -15.29
N GLU A 296 14.79 -25.90 -16.59
CA GLU A 296 15.68 -24.89 -17.19
C GLU A 296 15.46 -23.47 -16.64
N HIS A 297 14.23 -23.16 -16.19
CA HIS A 297 13.86 -21.83 -15.69
C HIS A 297 13.87 -21.71 -14.16
N TYR A 298 13.75 -22.81 -13.41
CA TYR A 298 13.61 -22.76 -11.95
C TYR A 298 14.34 -23.88 -11.23
N ILE A 299 14.99 -23.53 -10.12
CA ILE A 299 15.51 -24.45 -9.12
C ILE A 299 15.21 -23.94 -7.71
N GLY A 300 14.77 -24.82 -6.81
CA GLY A 300 14.51 -24.45 -5.42
C GLY A 300 15.65 -24.83 -4.48
N GLN A 301 15.72 -24.17 -3.32
CA GLN A 301 16.57 -24.64 -2.22
C GLN A 301 16.02 -25.94 -1.62
N LEU A 302 16.89 -26.95 -1.41
CA LEU A 302 16.51 -28.23 -0.80
C LEU A 302 16.42 -28.15 0.72
N THR A 303 17.33 -27.40 1.32
CA THR A 303 17.43 -27.18 2.77
C THR A 303 17.92 -25.74 3.02
N LEU A 304 17.76 -25.26 4.25
CA LEU A 304 18.32 -23.98 4.66
C LEU A 304 19.82 -23.91 4.35
N GLY A 305 20.24 -22.85 3.65
CA GLY A 305 21.63 -22.63 3.23
C GLY A 305 22.12 -23.52 2.08
N HIS A 306 21.26 -24.33 1.47
CA HIS A 306 21.57 -25.00 0.20
C HIS A 306 21.63 -23.96 -0.92
N ARG A 307 22.79 -23.85 -1.56
CA ARG A 307 23.00 -22.91 -2.66
C ARG A 307 23.46 -23.64 -3.92
N PRO A 308 22.54 -24.02 -4.81
CA PRO A 308 22.91 -24.62 -6.08
C PRO A 308 23.60 -23.59 -6.97
N GLU A 309 24.39 -24.06 -7.94
CA GLU A 309 24.97 -23.19 -8.97
C GLU A 309 23.96 -22.97 -10.11
N PRO A 310 23.85 -21.76 -10.68
CA PRO A 310 22.96 -21.49 -11.80
C PRO A 310 23.45 -22.21 -13.07
N THR A 311 22.52 -22.82 -13.82
CA THR A 311 22.85 -23.43 -15.11
C THR A 311 22.78 -22.43 -16.28
N SER A 312 22.14 -21.28 -16.05
CA SER A 312 21.94 -20.19 -17.01
C SER A 312 21.68 -18.88 -16.26
N ALA A 313 21.99 -17.73 -16.87
CA ALA A 313 21.64 -16.41 -16.32
C ALA A 313 20.12 -16.17 -16.24
N GLU A 314 19.34 -16.90 -17.06
CA GLU A 314 17.87 -16.83 -17.08
C GLU A 314 17.21 -17.81 -16.09
N GLN A 315 17.99 -18.64 -15.40
CA GLN A 315 17.45 -19.56 -14.40
C GLN A 315 17.17 -18.80 -13.09
N THR A 316 15.99 -19.04 -12.53
CA THR A 316 15.50 -18.46 -11.29
C THR A 316 15.73 -19.40 -10.12
N ILE A 317 16.34 -18.89 -9.06
CA ILE A 317 16.35 -19.59 -7.78
C ILE A 317 15.09 -19.26 -6.99
N VAL A 318 14.41 -20.28 -6.50
CA VAL A 318 13.23 -20.19 -5.64
C VAL A 318 13.64 -20.35 -4.19
N ILE A 319 13.31 -19.36 -3.36
CA ILE A 319 13.64 -19.30 -1.93
C ILE A 319 12.35 -19.25 -1.12
N ASP A 320 12.22 -20.13 -0.13
CA ASP A 320 11.20 -20.03 0.90
C ASP A 320 11.72 -19.14 2.03
N ALA A 321 11.06 -18.03 2.31
CA ALA A 321 11.52 -17.07 3.30
C ALA A 321 11.29 -17.54 4.74
N ARG A 322 10.28 -18.39 5.01
CA ARG A 322 9.84 -18.74 6.38
C ARG A 322 10.93 -19.25 7.32
N PRO A 323 11.92 -20.05 6.85
CA PRO A 323 13.00 -20.51 7.71
C PRO A 323 14.00 -19.43 8.14
N TYR A 324 13.98 -18.26 7.50
CA TYR A 324 14.95 -17.19 7.73
C TYR A 324 14.44 -16.18 8.78
N PRO A 325 15.32 -15.67 9.66
CA PRO A 325 14.99 -14.51 10.48
C PRO A 325 14.66 -13.27 9.65
N ILE A 326 13.76 -12.43 10.16
CA ILE A 326 13.32 -11.18 9.51
C ILE A 326 14.47 -10.15 9.34
N GLU A 327 15.49 -10.21 10.21
CA GLU A 327 16.68 -9.35 10.19
C GLU A 327 17.87 -10.02 10.91
N GLY A 328 19.04 -9.40 10.85
CA GLY A 328 20.27 -9.91 11.48
C GLY A 328 21.20 -10.64 10.51
N ILE A 329 22.23 -11.28 11.07
CA ILE A 329 23.35 -11.86 10.28
C ILE A 329 22.97 -13.15 9.53
N GLU A 330 21.94 -13.86 9.98
CA GLU A 330 21.40 -15.07 9.36
C GLU A 330 20.11 -14.80 8.56
N SER A 331 19.77 -13.53 8.34
CA SER A 331 18.52 -13.13 7.68
C SER A 331 18.44 -13.53 6.22
N LEU A 332 17.20 -13.56 5.71
CA LEU A 332 16.90 -13.77 4.29
C LEU A 332 17.71 -12.85 3.38
N ALA A 333 17.80 -11.56 3.71
CA ALA A 333 18.57 -10.59 2.94
C ALA A 333 20.05 -11.00 2.77
N ARG A 334 20.67 -11.58 3.81
CA ARG A 334 22.06 -12.05 3.74
C ARG A 334 22.20 -13.30 2.87
N GLU A 335 21.21 -14.18 2.89
CA GLU A 335 21.19 -15.33 1.98
C GLU A 335 21.09 -14.89 0.52
N LEU A 336 20.19 -13.96 0.20
CA LEU A 336 20.00 -13.44 -1.16
C LEU A 336 21.30 -12.81 -1.71
N VAL A 337 22.00 -12.03 -0.88
CA VAL A 337 23.33 -11.48 -1.23
C VAL A 337 24.36 -12.60 -1.47
N ALA A 338 24.33 -13.65 -0.65
CA ALA A 338 25.26 -14.76 -0.80
C ALA A 338 25.01 -15.55 -2.10
N LEU A 339 23.75 -15.77 -2.46
CA LEU A 339 23.34 -16.37 -3.73
C LEU A 339 23.76 -15.50 -4.93
N HIS A 340 23.55 -14.19 -4.86
CA HIS A 340 23.98 -13.28 -5.92
C HIS A 340 25.49 -13.34 -6.18
N ARG A 341 26.29 -13.40 -5.10
CA ARG A 341 27.76 -13.56 -5.18
C ARG A 341 28.19 -14.89 -5.81
N GLN A 342 27.33 -15.90 -5.82
CA GLN A 342 27.55 -17.17 -6.52
C GLN A 342 27.11 -17.15 -7.98
N GLY A 343 26.56 -16.03 -8.47
CA GLY A 343 26.18 -15.88 -9.87
C GLY A 343 24.68 -15.85 -10.13
N TRP A 344 23.83 -16.00 -9.10
CA TRP A 344 22.39 -15.88 -9.29
C TRP A 344 21.99 -14.46 -9.70
N ARG A 345 21.06 -14.39 -10.68
CA ARG A 345 20.52 -13.14 -11.25
C ARG A 345 19.00 -13.05 -11.18
N LYS A 346 18.30 -14.18 -11.27
CA LYS A 346 16.84 -14.23 -11.16
C LYS A 346 16.45 -14.90 -9.83
N PHE A 347 15.54 -14.27 -9.09
CA PHE A 347 15.10 -14.72 -7.77
C PHE A 347 13.58 -14.74 -7.68
N ALA A 348 13.01 -15.79 -7.09
CA ALA A 348 11.62 -15.84 -6.66
C ALA A 348 11.58 -16.11 -5.16
N VAL A 349 11.19 -15.11 -4.37
CA VAL A 349 11.20 -15.15 -2.91
C VAL A 349 9.77 -15.31 -2.40
N LEU A 350 9.48 -16.47 -1.82
CA LEU A 350 8.14 -16.88 -1.41
C LEU A 350 7.91 -16.68 0.09
N HIS A 351 6.64 -16.56 0.49
CA HIS A 351 6.21 -16.56 1.89
C HIS A 351 6.88 -15.47 2.74
N CYS A 352 7.04 -14.27 2.19
CA CYS A 352 7.56 -13.15 2.97
C CYS A 352 6.58 -12.78 4.10
N HIS A 353 7.12 -12.57 5.29
CA HIS A 353 6.35 -12.24 6.49
C HIS A 353 7.14 -11.21 7.33
N GLY A 354 7.16 -9.97 6.87
CA GLY A 354 7.92 -8.88 7.49
C GLY A 354 9.44 -8.95 7.31
N HIS A 355 9.96 -9.83 6.43
CA HIS A 355 11.39 -9.90 6.16
C HIS A 355 11.89 -8.56 5.59
N ARG A 356 12.93 -8.01 6.22
CA ARG A 356 13.45 -6.68 5.94
C ARG A 356 14.65 -6.76 5.00
N PHE A 357 14.96 -5.64 4.36
CA PHE A 357 16.19 -5.45 3.58
C PHE A 357 16.36 -6.39 2.37
N ILE A 358 15.28 -6.97 1.86
CA ILE A 358 15.30 -7.76 0.61
C ILE A 358 15.81 -6.87 -0.53
N GLY A 359 16.73 -7.37 -1.35
CA GLY A 359 17.36 -6.61 -2.44
C GLY A 359 18.51 -5.67 -1.99
N ASN A 360 18.85 -5.62 -0.70
CA ASN A 360 19.88 -4.71 -0.20
C ASN A 360 21.26 -5.37 -0.16
N GLY A 361 22.30 -4.59 -0.43
CA GLY A 361 23.69 -5.03 -0.27
C GLY A 361 24.21 -5.96 -1.38
N PHE A 362 23.53 -5.99 -2.52
CA PHE A 362 23.98 -6.70 -3.72
C PHE A 362 25.23 -6.07 -4.34
N GLY A 363 25.46 -4.77 -4.10
CA GLY A 363 26.56 -4.00 -4.67
C GLY A 363 26.08 -3.10 -5.81
N PRO A 364 27.02 -2.42 -6.50
CA PRO A 364 26.71 -1.64 -7.69
C PRO A 364 26.45 -2.56 -8.90
N GLU A 365 25.92 -1.98 -9.99
CA GLU A 365 25.80 -2.61 -11.32
C GLU A 365 24.98 -3.92 -11.30
N THR A 366 23.73 -3.81 -10.86
CA THR A 366 22.79 -4.93 -10.73
C THR A 366 21.71 -4.95 -11.81
N GLU A 367 21.95 -4.33 -12.98
CA GLU A 367 20.98 -4.21 -14.08
C GLU A 367 20.52 -5.57 -14.64
N ASP A 368 21.30 -6.64 -14.45
CA ASP A 368 20.96 -8.00 -14.84
C ASP A 368 20.17 -8.77 -13.77
N VAL A 369 19.99 -8.19 -12.58
CA VAL A 369 19.26 -8.81 -11.46
C VAL A 369 17.77 -8.52 -11.55
N HIS A 370 16.96 -9.57 -11.44
CA HIS A 370 15.51 -9.50 -11.33
C HIS A 370 15.04 -10.33 -10.14
N MET A 371 14.10 -9.80 -9.37
CA MET A 371 13.59 -10.48 -8.18
C MET A 371 12.11 -10.24 -7.99
N ASP A 372 11.34 -11.33 -8.04
CA ASP A 372 9.94 -11.41 -7.67
C ASP A 372 9.82 -11.75 -6.18
N VAL A 373 9.02 -10.97 -5.45
CA VAL A 373 8.86 -11.13 -4.01
C VAL A 373 7.37 -11.26 -3.68
N PHE A 374 7.02 -12.37 -3.03
CA PHE A 374 5.66 -12.75 -2.72
C PHE A 374 5.40 -12.79 -1.21
N GLY A 375 4.18 -12.44 -0.84
CA GLY A 375 3.76 -12.29 0.55
C GLY A 375 3.95 -10.87 1.06
N SER A 376 4.05 -10.74 2.38
CA SER A 376 4.05 -9.47 3.09
C SER A 376 5.49 -9.04 3.39
N VAL A 377 6.09 -8.23 2.51
CA VAL A 377 7.49 -7.77 2.66
C VAL A 377 7.61 -6.70 3.73
N GLY A 378 8.70 -6.74 4.50
CA GLY A 378 9.00 -5.78 5.54
C GLY A 378 9.69 -4.51 5.05
N ASP A 379 10.13 -3.67 5.98
CA ASP A 379 10.82 -2.42 5.65
C ASP A 379 12.04 -2.59 4.74
N TYR A 380 12.36 -1.51 4.02
CA TYR A 380 13.62 -1.35 3.29
C TYR A 380 13.81 -2.30 2.09
N LEU A 381 12.74 -2.82 1.49
CA LEU A 381 12.83 -3.52 0.20
C LEU A 381 13.55 -2.64 -0.84
N GLY A 382 14.61 -3.16 -1.45
CA GLY A 382 15.37 -2.48 -2.50
C GLY A 382 16.09 -1.22 -2.04
N SER A 383 16.32 -1.03 -0.74
CA SER A 383 17.05 0.14 -0.26
C SER A 383 18.53 0.07 -0.67
N GLY A 384 19.01 1.14 -1.30
CA GLY A 384 20.34 1.23 -1.88
C GLY A 384 20.58 0.35 -3.10
N SER A 385 19.51 -0.11 -3.77
CA SER A 385 19.64 -0.85 -5.03
C SER A 385 20.16 0.04 -6.16
N ASP A 386 20.93 -0.57 -7.07
CA ASP A 386 21.70 0.09 -8.12
C ASP A 386 21.62 -0.74 -9.42
N GLY A 387 20.44 -0.74 -10.06
CA GLY A 387 20.21 -1.30 -11.39
C GLY A 387 19.10 -2.36 -11.45
N MET A 388 18.90 -3.14 -10.39
CA MET A 388 17.99 -4.29 -10.41
C MET A 388 16.53 -3.95 -10.67
N THR A 389 15.81 -4.96 -11.16
CA THR A 389 14.34 -4.96 -11.20
C THR A 389 13.79 -5.73 -10.01
N LEU A 390 12.96 -5.08 -9.21
CA LEU A 390 12.28 -5.66 -8.05
C LEU A 390 10.77 -5.57 -8.27
N VAL A 391 10.11 -6.72 -8.26
CA VAL A 391 8.65 -6.83 -8.41
C VAL A 391 8.06 -7.39 -7.13
N MET A 392 7.15 -6.64 -6.53
CA MET A 392 6.46 -7.02 -5.30
C MET A 392 5.00 -7.36 -5.59
N HIS A 393 4.65 -8.64 -5.42
CA HIS A 393 3.30 -9.19 -5.62
C HIS A 393 2.44 -9.00 -4.37
N GLY A 394 2.19 -7.75 -3.99
CA GLY A 394 1.47 -7.43 -2.76
C GLY A 394 1.70 -6.02 -2.26
N ASN A 395 1.56 -5.83 -0.95
CA ASN A 395 1.64 -4.53 -0.28
C ASN A 395 2.94 -4.41 0.50
N GLY A 396 3.63 -3.29 0.33
CA GLY A 396 4.92 -3.02 0.96
C GLY A 396 4.84 -2.22 2.26
N GLN A 397 5.81 -2.41 3.16
CA GLN A 397 6.00 -1.58 4.36
C GLN A 397 6.72 -0.26 4.05
N ASP A 398 7.36 0.30 5.07
CA ASP A 398 7.99 1.59 5.05
C ASP A 398 9.37 1.54 4.36
N GLN A 399 9.81 2.70 3.86
CA GLN A 399 11.18 2.94 3.38
C GLN A 399 11.62 2.03 2.23
N ILE A 400 10.67 1.45 1.50
CA ILE A 400 10.92 0.75 0.24
C ILE A 400 11.58 1.70 -0.75
N GLY A 401 12.62 1.25 -1.45
CA GLY A 401 13.35 2.08 -2.41
C GLY A 401 14.12 3.25 -1.77
N GLN A 402 14.37 3.21 -0.47
CA GLN A 402 15.21 4.23 0.17
C GLN A 402 16.58 4.29 -0.52
N ILE A 403 17.05 5.50 -0.83
CA ILE A 403 18.30 5.78 -1.56
C ILE A 403 18.49 4.94 -2.83
N HIS A 404 17.39 4.49 -3.46
CA HIS A 404 17.40 3.78 -4.74
C HIS A 404 18.14 4.61 -5.79
N LYS A 405 19.18 4.03 -6.40
CA LYS A 405 20.08 4.75 -7.31
C LYS A 405 19.59 4.71 -8.75
N CYS A 406 19.26 3.53 -9.24
CA CYS A 406 18.67 3.26 -10.54
C CYS A 406 18.09 1.85 -10.57
N GLY A 407 17.37 1.50 -11.64
CA GLY A 407 16.65 0.24 -11.77
C GLY A 407 15.15 0.46 -11.82
N THR A 408 14.40 -0.62 -11.58
CA THR A 408 12.92 -0.60 -11.62
C THR A 408 12.35 -1.22 -10.36
N LEU A 409 11.39 -0.55 -9.73
CA LEU A 409 10.68 -1.06 -8.55
C LEU A 409 9.17 -1.03 -8.79
N VAL A 410 8.53 -2.20 -8.83
CA VAL A 410 7.11 -2.36 -9.10
C VAL A 410 6.41 -2.95 -7.88
N VAL A 411 5.33 -2.31 -7.42
CA VAL A 411 4.51 -2.79 -6.31
C VAL A 411 3.05 -2.94 -6.75
N HIS A 412 2.53 -4.17 -6.72
CA HIS A 412 1.16 -4.52 -7.12
C HIS A 412 0.09 -4.26 -6.02
N GLY A 413 0.44 -3.48 -5.00
CA GLY A 413 -0.44 -3.09 -3.90
C GLY A 413 -0.12 -1.69 -3.39
N ASP A 414 -0.44 -1.43 -2.13
CA ASP A 414 -0.12 -0.20 -1.41
C ASP A 414 1.31 -0.22 -0.85
N VAL A 415 1.87 0.95 -0.55
CA VAL A 415 3.19 1.12 0.07
C VAL A 415 3.13 1.98 1.33
N GLY A 416 4.00 1.68 2.28
CA GLY A 416 4.12 2.37 3.56
C GLY A 416 4.78 3.74 3.49
N GLN A 417 5.17 4.25 4.66
CA GLN A 417 5.75 5.57 4.87
C GLN A 417 7.11 5.69 4.18
N CYS A 418 7.46 6.92 3.77
CA CYS A 418 8.79 7.23 3.25
C CYS A 418 9.22 6.35 2.06
N TYR A 419 8.28 5.90 1.23
CA TYR A 419 8.58 5.20 -0.02
C TYR A 419 9.51 6.07 -0.89
N GLY A 420 10.62 5.51 -1.37
CA GLY A 420 11.60 6.24 -2.17
C GLY A 420 12.38 7.31 -1.40
N TYR A 421 12.46 7.24 -0.06
CA TYR A 421 13.21 8.21 0.76
C TYR A 421 14.62 8.43 0.20
N GLY A 422 14.94 9.67 -0.18
CA GLY A 422 16.28 10.01 -0.64
C GLY A 422 16.71 9.33 -1.94
N ALA A 423 15.77 8.80 -2.74
CA ALA A 423 16.05 8.19 -4.04
C ALA A 423 16.87 9.12 -4.94
N LYS A 424 17.74 8.55 -5.78
CA LYS A 424 18.67 9.25 -6.67
C LYS A 424 18.28 9.14 -8.15
N GLY A 425 17.53 8.12 -8.52
CA GLY A 425 17.21 7.76 -9.89
C GLY A 425 16.30 6.55 -9.95
N GLY A 426 16.10 6.00 -11.15
CA GLY A 426 15.29 4.80 -11.38
C GLY A 426 13.81 5.09 -11.64
N GLU A 427 13.08 4.03 -11.94
CA GLU A 427 11.65 4.06 -12.25
C GLU A 427 10.88 3.25 -11.19
N LEU A 428 9.90 3.89 -10.57
CA LEU A 428 9.15 3.35 -9.45
C LEU A 428 7.65 3.37 -9.80
N PHE A 429 6.96 2.26 -9.53
CA PHE A 429 5.57 2.05 -9.92
C PHE A 429 4.76 1.45 -8.76
N VAL A 430 3.63 2.07 -8.43
CA VAL A 430 2.73 1.62 -7.36
C VAL A 430 1.31 1.51 -7.93
N LEU A 431 0.72 0.31 -7.83
CA LEU A 431 -0.67 0.07 -8.23
C LEU A 431 -1.67 0.76 -7.29
N GLY A 432 -1.40 0.69 -5.99
CA GLY A 432 -2.27 1.22 -4.96
C GLY A 432 -1.90 2.64 -4.53
N ASN A 433 -2.05 2.87 -3.23
CA ASN A 433 -1.76 4.12 -2.56
C ASN A 433 -0.37 4.10 -1.92
N ALA A 434 0.19 5.29 -1.73
CA ALA A 434 1.33 5.51 -0.86
C ALA A 434 0.87 6.14 0.47
N ALA A 435 1.53 5.78 1.57
CA ALA A 435 1.27 6.40 2.86
C ALA A 435 1.86 7.84 2.93
N GLY A 436 2.38 8.25 4.09
CA GLY A 436 2.99 9.57 4.28
C GLY A 436 4.41 9.67 3.71
N ARG A 437 4.76 10.88 3.25
CA ARG A 437 6.11 11.29 2.81
C ARG A 437 6.75 10.47 1.66
N PRO A 438 6.01 9.97 0.66
CA PRO A 438 6.63 9.35 -0.50
C PRO A 438 7.57 10.35 -1.20
N MET A 439 8.72 9.86 -1.66
CA MET A 439 9.78 10.59 -2.36
C MET A 439 10.46 11.70 -1.56
N ILE A 440 10.30 11.76 -0.24
CA ILE A 440 10.96 12.77 0.58
C ILE A 440 12.48 12.80 0.37
N ASN A 441 13.08 13.99 0.30
CA ASN A 441 14.52 14.22 0.16
C ASN A 441 15.16 13.60 -1.09
N SER A 442 14.35 13.19 -2.08
CA SER A 442 14.88 12.60 -3.31
C SER A 442 15.55 13.66 -4.18
N VAL A 443 16.59 13.24 -4.90
CA VAL A 443 17.46 14.10 -5.72
C VAL A 443 17.77 13.40 -7.04
N GLY A 444 18.37 14.09 -8.01
CA GLY A 444 18.77 13.45 -9.27
C GLY A 444 17.58 13.18 -10.20
N SER A 445 17.42 11.95 -10.69
CA SER A 445 16.47 11.60 -11.75
C SER A 445 15.38 10.56 -11.41
N PRO A 446 14.90 10.41 -10.16
CA PRO A 446 13.91 9.38 -9.84
C PRO A 446 12.54 9.71 -10.44
N LYS A 447 11.89 8.69 -10.99
CA LYS A 447 10.56 8.81 -11.63
C LYS A 447 9.59 7.87 -10.93
N LEU A 448 8.49 8.41 -10.40
CA LEU A 448 7.48 7.64 -9.70
C LEU A 448 6.11 7.76 -10.37
N VAL A 449 5.39 6.65 -10.54
CA VAL A 449 3.94 6.62 -10.78
C VAL A 449 3.21 5.99 -9.61
N VAL A 450 2.25 6.73 -9.04
CA VAL A 450 1.28 6.22 -8.06
C VAL A 450 -0.10 6.24 -8.72
N ASN A 451 -0.72 5.07 -8.89
CA ASN A 451 -2.05 5.01 -9.50
C ASN A 451 -3.15 5.46 -8.53
N GLY A 452 -3.04 5.08 -7.25
CA GLY A 452 -3.90 5.57 -6.18
C GLY A 452 -3.60 7.01 -5.79
N THR A 453 -3.58 7.24 -4.48
CA THR A 453 -3.21 8.52 -3.88
C THR A 453 -1.98 8.41 -2.97
N ALA A 454 -1.46 9.53 -2.49
CA ALA A 454 -0.57 9.62 -1.33
C ALA A 454 -1.30 10.27 -0.14
N LEU A 455 -0.99 9.90 1.11
CA LEU A 455 -1.70 10.46 2.27
C LEU A 455 -1.37 11.95 2.52
N ASP A 456 -0.10 12.26 2.80
CA ASP A 456 0.38 13.64 2.95
C ASP A 456 1.89 13.73 2.68
N TYR A 457 2.41 14.96 2.50
CA TYR A 457 3.82 15.27 2.28
C TYR A 457 4.46 14.56 1.06
N LEU A 458 3.68 14.35 0.00
CA LEU A 458 4.20 13.74 -1.23
C LEU A 458 5.28 14.67 -1.82
N ALA A 459 6.47 14.10 -2.04
CA ALA A 459 7.64 14.78 -2.54
C ALA A 459 8.03 16.02 -1.71
N GLU A 460 8.00 15.87 -0.38
CA GLU A 460 8.59 16.85 0.55
C GLU A 460 10.11 16.96 0.31
N SER A 461 10.65 18.19 0.26
CA SER A 461 12.07 18.47 0.05
C SER A 461 12.64 17.75 -1.18
N PHE A 462 11.87 17.71 -2.28
CA PHE A 462 12.28 17.11 -3.54
C PHE A 462 13.26 18.05 -4.26
N MET A 463 14.44 17.54 -4.61
CA MET A 463 15.54 18.32 -5.18
C MET A 463 16.06 17.65 -6.47
N ALA A 464 15.12 17.20 -7.31
CA ALA A 464 15.41 16.34 -8.44
C ALA A 464 15.63 17.09 -9.77
N GLY A 465 16.07 18.35 -9.77
CA GLY A 465 16.36 19.11 -11.02
C GLY A 465 15.15 19.30 -11.95
N ASP A 466 15.34 19.78 -13.18
CA ASP A 466 14.23 19.96 -14.14
C ASP A 466 13.91 18.63 -14.85
N PRO A 467 12.66 18.10 -14.80
CA PRO A 467 12.27 16.90 -15.57
C PRO A 467 12.60 16.97 -17.05
N LEU A 468 12.54 18.16 -17.66
CA LEU A 468 12.84 18.38 -19.08
C LEU A 468 14.34 18.32 -19.39
N GLU A 469 15.19 18.40 -18.37
CA GLU A 469 16.64 18.29 -18.47
C GLU A 469 17.15 16.97 -17.83
N GLY A 470 16.27 15.97 -17.70
CA GLY A 470 16.61 14.66 -17.15
C GLY A 470 16.48 14.53 -15.64
N GLY A 471 15.90 15.54 -14.97
CA GLY A 471 15.52 15.50 -13.57
C GLY A 471 14.38 14.53 -13.24
N GLY A 472 14.12 14.35 -11.96
CA GLY A 472 13.08 13.48 -11.43
C GLY A 472 11.70 14.13 -11.35
N PHE A 473 10.66 13.31 -11.36
CA PHE A 473 9.27 13.75 -11.23
C PHE A 473 8.39 12.65 -10.65
N VAL A 474 7.19 13.05 -10.19
CA VAL A 474 6.16 12.14 -9.71
C VAL A 474 4.90 12.30 -10.56
N VAL A 475 4.24 11.18 -10.87
CA VAL A 475 2.89 11.13 -11.43
C VAL A 475 1.95 10.54 -10.40
N ILE A 476 0.80 11.18 -10.17
CA ILE A 476 -0.26 10.69 -9.28
C ILE A 476 -1.58 10.68 -10.05
N ASN A 477 -2.17 9.50 -10.23
CA ASN A 477 -3.36 9.31 -11.06
C ASN A 477 -4.68 9.49 -10.30
N GLY A 478 -4.69 9.30 -8.98
CA GLY A 478 -5.87 9.52 -8.16
C GLY A 478 -7.04 8.62 -8.54
N ILE A 479 -6.79 7.35 -8.81
CA ILE A 479 -7.81 6.36 -9.18
C ILE A 479 -7.83 5.19 -8.20
N ARG A 480 -8.96 4.49 -8.12
CA ARG A 480 -9.04 3.15 -7.52
C ARG A 480 -9.57 2.17 -8.53
N ILE A 481 -9.21 0.90 -8.39
CA ILE A 481 -9.79 -0.18 -9.18
C ILE A 481 -10.77 -0.94 -8.31
N ASN A 482 -12.03 -1.01 -8.73
CA ASN A 482 -13.07 -1.66 -7.95
C ASN A 482 -12.97 -3.20 -8.02
N GLY A 483 -13.87 -3.89 -7.29
CA GLY A 483 -13.89 -5.35 -7.22
C GLY A 483 -14.09 -6.07 -8.56
N ARG A 484 -14.53 -5.35 -9.61
CA ARG A 484 -14.73 -5.86 -10.98
C ARG A 484 -13.57 -5.56 -11.92
N GLY A 485 -12.52 -4.90 -11.44
CA GLY A 485 -11.41 -4.47 -12.29
C GLY A 485 -11.64 -3.14 -13.00
N GLU A 486 -12.71 -2.40 -12.69
CA GLU A 486 -13.00 -1.12 -13.32
C GLU A 486 -12.29 0.03 -12.61
N VAL A 487 -11.72 0.95 -13.41
CA VAL A 487 -11.06 2.16 -12.90
C VAL A 487 -12.10 3.22 -12.55
N GLU A 488 -12.09 3.65 -11.28
CA GLU A 488 -12.93 4.70 -10.72
C GLU A 488 -12.07 5.89 -10.26
N ASP A 489 -12.52 7.11 -10.55
CA ASP A 489 -11.85 8.32 -10.09
C ASP A 489 -12.04 8.49 -8.58
N LEU A 490 -10.97 8.86 -7.87
CA LEU A 490 -11.09 9.35 -6.49
C LEU A 490 -11.71 10.75 -6.50
N GLU A 491 -12.45 11.08 -5.44
CA GLU A 491 -13.05 12.41 -5.28
C GLU A 491 -11.97 13.51 -5.25
N THR A 492 -10.87 13.24 -4.54
CA THR A 492 -9.64 14.01 -4.59
C THR A 492 -8.47 13.11 -5.00
N PRO A 493 -7.64 13.53 -5.97
CA PRO A 493 -6.45 12.76 -6.33
C PRO A 493 -5.35 12.84 -5.26
N TYR A 494 -5.46 13.78 -4.31
CA TYR A 494 -4.55 13.93 -3.17
C TYR A 494 -5.27 14.56 -1.97
N PRO A 495 -5.46 13.84 -0.86
CA PRO A 495 -6.18 14.31 0.33
C PRO A 495 -5.32 15.12 1.31
N GLY A 496 -4.00 15.18 1.13
CA GLY A 496 -3.07 15.86 2.03
C GLY A 496 -3.06 17.38 1.88
N GLY A 497 -2.48 18.06 2.87
CA GLY A 497 -2.34 19.53 2.91
C GLY A 497 -0.96 20.04 2.51
N ASN A 498 0.04 19.17 2.40
CA ASN A 498 1.45 19.55 2.27
C ASN A 498 2.11 18.98 1.02
N LEU A 499 1.42 19.06 -0.12
CA LEU A 499 1.91 18.58 -1.41
C LEU A 499 3.15 19.37 -1.84
N PHE A 500 4.21 18.63 -2.18
CA PHE A 500 5.45 19.17 -2.74
C PHE A 500 6.14 20.22 -1.86
N SER A 501 5.99 20.07 -0.54
CA SER A 501 6.48 21.01 0.45
C SER A 501 8.00 21.13 0.43
N LEU A 502 8.53 22.35 0.56
CA LEU A 502 9.98 22.62 0.66
C LEU A 502 10.83 22.14 -0.54
N SER A 503 10.21 21.76 -1.65
CA SER A 503 10.91 21.30 -2.84
C SER A 503 11.66 22.42 -3.55
N SER A 504 12.81 22.09 -4.13
CA SER A 504 13.65 23.02 -4.90
C SER A 504 13.89 22.56 -6.35
N GLY A 505 13.55 21.31 -6.66
CA GLY A 505 13.63 20.75 -8.01
C GLY A 505 12.60 19.65 -8.22
N GLY A 506 12.40 19.27 -9.48
CA GLY A 506 11.46 18.28 -9.96
C GLY A 506 10.10 18.86 -10.33
N ALA A 507 9.17 17.98 -10.67
CA ALA A 507 7.77 18.33 -10.84
C ALA A 507 6.84 17.21 -10.35
N ILE A 508 5.58 17.57 -10.09
CA ILE A 508 4.49 16.61 -9.95
C ILE A 508 3.53 16.80 -11.13
N TYR A 509 3.17 15.70 -11.78
CA TYR A 509 2.10 15.62 -12.77
C TYR A 509 0.92 14.92 -12.13
N VAL A 510 -0.08 15.71 -11.75
CA VAL A 510 -1.27 15.20 -11.05
C VAL A 510 -2.45 15.11 -12.01
N ARG A 511 -3.07 13.94 -12.09
CA ARG A 511 -4.34 13.76 -12.79
C ARG A 511 -5.44 14.43 -11.97
N ASP A 512 -5.85 15.61 -12.39
CA ASP A 512 -6.84 16.45 -11.71
C ASP A 512 -7.76 17.12 -12.75
N PRO A 513 -8.55 16.33 -13.49
CA PRO A 513 -9.37 16.80 -14.61
C PRO A 513 -10.46 17.80 -14.16
N ARG A 514 -10.87 17.73 -12.88
CA ARG A 514 -11.89 18.59 -12.29
C ARG A 514 -11.32 19.78 -11.52
N ARG A 515 -9.99 19.93 -11.49
CA ARG A 515 -9.27 21.01 -10.79
C ARG A 515 -9.66 21.11 -9.31
N VAL A 516 -9.77 19.96 -8.65
CA VAL A 516 -10.12 19.84 -7.22
C VAL A 516 -8.97 20.32 -6.35
N LEU A 517 -7.72 20.08 -6.76
CA LEU A 517 -6.57 20.52 -5.99
C LEU A 517 -6.40 22.05 -6.08
N SER A 518 -6.09 22.65 -4.94
CA SER A 518 -5.94 24.11 -4.81
C SER A 518 -4.55 24.51 -4.30
N ASP A 519 -4.19 25.78 -4.48
CA ASP A 519 -2.91 26.31 -4.03
C ASP A 519 -2.70 26.20 -2.51
N SER A 520 -3.78 26.07 -1.72
CA SER A 520 -3.65 25.90 -0.26
C SER A 520 -3.11 24.54 0.17
N GLN A 521 -3.08 23.56 -0.74
CA GLN A 521 -2.44 22.26 -0.54
C GLN A 521 -0.96 22.26 -0.93
N LEU A 522 -0.50 23.33 -1.59
CA LEU A 522 0.88 23.47 -2.03
C LEU A 522 1.66 24.28 -0.99
N ASN A 523 2.87 23.82 -0.63
CA ASN A 523 3.72 24.55 0.30
C ASN A 523 5.05 24.95 -0.36
N GLY A 524 5.07 26.16 -0.93
CA GLY A 524 6.23 26.64 -1.70
C GLY A 524 6.27 26.14 -3.14
N ALA A 525 5.13 25.72 -3.69
CA ALA A 525 4.97 25.27 -5.07
C ALA A 525 3.81 25.99 -5.76
N ALA A 526 3.70 25.85 -7.08
CA ALA A 526 2.60 26.41 -7.87
C ALA A 526 2.22 25.49 -9.03
N PHE A 527 0.94 25.55 -9.41
CA PHE A 527 0.48 24.98 -10.68
C PHE A 527 1.01 25.79 -11.86
N THR A 528 1.38 25.09 -12.94
CA THR A 528 1.77 25.68 -14.22
C THR A 528 1.10 24.91 -15.37
N GLU A 529 1.15 25.46 -16.57
CA GLU A 529 0.69 24.79 -17.77
C GLU A 529 1.53 23.54 -18.05
N LEU A 530 0.85 22.48 -18.49
CA LEU A 530 1.45 21.25 -18.99
C LEU A 530 1.61 21.40 -20.51
N GLY A 531 2.87 21.45 -20.97
CA GLY A 531 3.21 21.54 -22.38
C GLY A 531 3.48 20.18 -23.02
N GLN A 532 3.73 20.18 -24.34
CA GLN A 532 4.08 18.95 -25.06
C GLN A 532 5.38 18.33 -24.53
N ALA A 533 6.41 19.14 -24.25
CA ALA A 533 7.68 18.65 -23.72
C ALA A 533 7.52 17.94 -22.35
N ASP A 534 6.57 18.39 -21.54
CA ASP A 534 6.22 17.71 -20.28
C ASP A 534 5.58 16.36 -20.56
N TRP A 535 4.68 16.30 -21.54
CA TRP A 535 4.03 15.06 -21.92
C TRP A 535 5.03 14.04 -22.51
N ASP A 536 5.98 14.50 -23.32
CA ASP A 536 7.02 13.65 -23.93
C ASP A 536 7.88 12.92 -22.87
N VAL A 537 7.98 13.44 -21.64
CA VAL A 537 8.67 12.75 -20.53
C VAL A 537 7.74 11.89 -19.67
N VAL A 538 6.44 12.21 -19.60
CA VAL A 538 5.44 11.49 -18.77
C VAL A 538 4.86 10.28 -19.50
N GLU A 539 4.53 10.41 -20.79
CA GLU A 539 3.87 9.37 -21.59
C GLU A 539 4.61 8.03 -21.57
N PRO A 540 5.95 7.97 -21.77
CA PRO A 540 6.66 6.70 -21.74
C PRO A 540 6.56 5.99 -20.38
N LEU A 541 6.49 6.76 -19.30
CA LEU A 541 6.34 6.21 -17.95
C LEU A 541 4.92 5.67 -17.72
N LEU A 542 3.90 6.35 -18.24
CA LEU A 542 2.52 5.86 -18.20
C LEU A 542 2.29 4.63 -19.09
N MET A 543 3.02 4.48 -20.19
CA MET A 543 3.01 3.25 -20.99
C MET A 543 3.63 2.07 -20.23
N LYS A 544 4.75 2.26 -19.52
CA LYS A 544 5.30 1.23 -18.63
C LYS A 544 4.35 0.89 -17.48
N ASN A 545 3.64 1.90 -16.97
CA ASN A 545 2.59 1.68 -15.98
C ASN A 545 1.45 0.81 -16.52
N GLU A 546 1.07 0.96 -17.80
CA GLU A 546 0.13 0.09 -18.49
C GLU A 546 0.67 -1.35 -18.59
N GLU A 547 1.93 -1.54 -18.97
CA GLU A 547 2.58 -2.87 -18.98
C GLU A 547 2.55 -3.52 -17.58
N HIS A 548 2.88 -2.76 -16.53
CA HIS A 548 2.92 -3.28 -15.17
C HIS A 548 1.54 -3.53 -14.55
N PHE A 549 0.51 -2.76 -14.90
CA PHE A 549 -0.77 -2.79 -14.17
C PHE A 549 -2.02 -3.03 -15.01
N GLY A 550 -1.93 -2.99 -16.33
CA GLY A 550 -3.07 -3.12 -17.24
C GLY A 550 -3.97 -1.87 -17.25
N ILE A 551 -3.51 -0.75 -16.69
CA ILE A 551 -4.24 0.52 -16.67
C ILE A 551 -3.84 1.29 -17.92
N THR A 552 -4.71 1.25 -18.93
CA THR A 552 -4.35 1.83 -20.22
C THR A 552 -4.20 3.34 -20.16
N LEU A 553 -3.26 3.89 -20.92
CA LEU A 553 -3.10 5.33 -21.05
C LEU A 553 -4.39 5.99 -21.55
N ALA A 554 -5.08 5.35 -22.49
CA ALA A 554 -6.38 5.78 -22.98
C ALA A 554 -7.41 5.85 -21.84
N ARG A 555 -7.43 4.89 -20.91
CA ARG A 555 -8.32 4.92 -19.76
C ARG A 555 -8.00 6.08 -18.83
N LEU A 556 -6.72 6.36 -18.57
CA LEU A 556 -6.30 7.51 -17.75
C LEU A 556 -6.71 8.85 -18.36
N LEU A 557 -6.68 8.98 -19.69
CA LEU A 557 -7.09 10.18 -20.41
C LEU A 557 -8.61 10.29 -20.65
N THR A 558 -9.38 9.25 -20.34
CA THR A 558 -10.84 9.23 -20.52
C THR A 558 -11.54 9.85 -19.32
N ILE A 559 -12.21 10.98 -19.53
CA ILE A 559 -13.00 11.71 -18.53
C ILE A 559 -14.45 11.79 -19.01
N ASP A 560 -15.40 11.37 -18.17
CA ASP A 560 -16.83 11.35 -18.47
C ASP A 560 -17.17 10.64 -19.81
N GLY A 561 -16.42 9.57 -20.12
CA GLY A 561 -16.62 8.74 -21.32
C GLY A 561 -15.91 9.23 -22.59
N GLU A 562 -15.21 10.36 -22.55
CA GLU A 562 -14.49 10.91 -23.71
C GLU A 562 -12.99 11.03 -23.43
N ILE A 563 -12.16 10.62 -24.40
CA ILE A 563 -10.72 10.82 -24.34
C ILE A 563 -10.43 12.32 -24.47
N ARG A 564 -9.67 12.86 -23.52
CA ARG A 564 -9.27 14.27 -23.46
C ARG A 564 -7.79 14.45 -23.75
N ALA A 565 -7.39 15.67 -24.10
CA ALA A 565 -5.98 15.98 -24.25
C ALA A 565 -5.27 15.90 -22.89
N PRO A 566 -3.99 15.49 -22.83
CA PRO A 566 -3.25 15.39 -21.57
C PRO A 566 -3.29 16.65 -20.71
N ALA A 567 -3.18 17.84 -21.32
CA ALA A 567 -3.23 19.12 -20.61
C ALA A 567 -4.60 19.47 -20.01
N GLU A 568 -5.67 18.78 -20.42
CA GLU A 568 -7.01 18.90 -19.81
C GLU A 568 -7.19 17.95 -18.62
N VAL A 569 -6.38 16.90 -18.53
CA VAL A 569 -6.49 15.83 -17.54
C VAL A 569 -5.44 15.95 -16.44
N TYR A 570 -4.21 16.27 -16.82
CA TYR A 570 -3.07 16.40 -15.93
C TYR A 570 -2.69 17.87 -15.73
N ARG A 571 -2.33 18.20 -14.49
CA ARG A 571 -1.79 19.51 -14.10
C ARG A 571 -0.34 19.32 -13.65
N LYS A 572 0.51 20.28 -14.02
CA LYS A 572 1.92 20.32 -13.61
C LYS A 572 2.06 21.19 -12.36
N ILE A 573 2.80 20.70 -11.38
CA ILE A 573 3.19 21.44 -10.17
C ILE A 573 4.72 21.53 -10.16
N ILE A 574 5.24 22.74 -9.95
CA ILE A 574 6.68 23.02 -9.86
C ILE A 574 7.00 23.79 -8.58
N PRO A 575 8.24 23.70 -8.05
CA PRO A 575 8.61 24.49 -6.89
C PRO A 575 8.66 25.97 -7.27
N LEU A 576 8.25 26.84 -6.34
CA LEU A 576 8.46 28.28 -6.50
C LEU A 576 9.96 28.57 -6.32
N LYS A 577 10.52 29.46 -7.14
CA LYS A 577 11.89 29.94 -6.95
C LYS A 577 12.00 30.62 -5.58
N ASN A 578 12.54 29.89 -4.61
CA ASN A 578 12.64 30.37 -3.25
C ASN A 578 13.76 31.42 -3.19
N LYS A 579 13.44 32.66 -2.77
CA LYS A 579 14.45 33.74 -2.70
C LYS A 579 15.64 33.37 -1.82
N ALA A 580 15.46 32.51 -0.82
CA ALA A 580 16.54 32.01 0.03
C ALA A 580 17.51 31.07 -0.72
N LEU A 581 17.00 30.15 -1.55
CA LEU A 581 17.80 29.23 -2.37
C LEU A 581 18.50 29.94 -3.54
N SER A 582 17.88 31.02 -4.06
CA SER A 582 18.50 31.84 -5.10
C SER A 582 19.83 32.47 -4.67
N VAL A 583 20.10 32.58 -3.36
CA VAL A 583 21.39 33.07 -2.84
C VAL A 583 22.48 32.01 -3.01
N GLU A 584 22.16 30.73 -2.81
CA GLU A 584 23.08 29.60 -3.04
C GLU A 584 23.28 29.34 -4.52
N ASP A 585 22.22 29.39 -5.35
CA ASP A 585 22.34 29.28 -6.81
C ASP A 585 23.20 30.42 -7.39
N SER A 586 23.03 31.65 -6.87
CA SER A 586 23.86 32.80 -7.24
C SER A 586 25.30 32.69 -6.72
N TRP A 587 25.54 31.90 -5.68
CA TRP A 587 26.86 31.64 -5.14
C TRP A 587 27.56 30.53 -5.94
N ALA A 588 26.87 29.43 -6.26
CA ALA A 588 27.38 28.34 -7.09
C ALA A 588 27.69 28.81 -8.52
N ALA A 589 26.80 29.60 -9.14
CA ALA A 589 27.03 30.16 -10.48
C ALA A 589 28.17 31.19 -10.56
N LYS A 590 28.73 31.63 -9.42
CA LYS A 590 29.92 32.50 -9.35
C LYS A 590 31.22 31.73 -9.14
N HIS A 591 31.17 30.42 -8.92
CA HIS A 591 32.32 29.57 -8.64
C HIS A 591 32.53 28.45 -9.66
N ASP A 592 31.81 28.48 -10.79
CA ASP A 592 32.16 27.74 -12.03
C ASP A 592 33.09 28.56 -12.94
#